data_AF-A0A532B2K2-F1
#
_entry.id   AF-A0A532B2K2-F1
#
_cell.length_a   1.000
_cell.length_b   1.000
_cell.length_c   1.000
_cell.angle_alpha   90.00
_cell.angle_beta   90.00
_cell.angle_gamma   90.00
#
_symmetry.space_group_name_H-M   'P 1'
#
loop_
_entity.id
_entity.type
_entity.pdbx_description
1 polymer ?
#
loop_
_entity_poly.entity_id
_entity_poly.type
_entity_poly.pdbx_seq_one_letter_code
_entity_poly.pdbx_strand_id
1 'polypeptide(L)'
;MTSFHTRKLALLLLSSSAAILSSCVMPDDTSSTAKEDATAAAARKEMVGLSEADIRMCAGFPTATADVGKSGQIWPYQRVVQRGNLNIVVPTVAIGPV
;
A
#
# COMPACT_ATOMS: atom_id res chain seq x y z
N MET A 1 33.67 29.26 -18.29
CA MET A 1 33.21 29.06 -16.89
C MET A 1 31.75 28.57 -16.77
N THR A 2 31.15 27.97 -17.80
CA THR A 2 29.75 27.47 -17.78
C THR A 2 29.65 25.95 -17.51
N SER A 3 30.63 25.17 -17.97
CA SER A 3 30.66 23.69 -17.87
C SER A 3 30.71 23.12 -16.44
N PHE A 4 31.34 23.83 -15.50
CA PHE A 4 31.41 23.40 -14.09
C PHE A 4 30.08 23.58 -13.34
N HIS A 5 29.26 24.55 -13.74
CA HIS A 5 27.96 24.80 -13.12
C HIS A 5 26.92 23.76 -13.54
N THR A 6 26.89 23.39 -14.83
CA THR A 6 26.01 22.33 -15.35
C THR A 6 26.35 20.96 -14.76
N ARG A 7 27.64 20.65 -14.56
CA ARG A 7 28.07 19.39 -13.90
C ARG A 7 27.65 19.32 -12.44
N LYS A 8 27.73 20.43 -11.70
CA LYS A 8 27.25 20.52 -10.31
C LYS A 8 25.73 20.37 -10.19
N LEU A 9 24.98 21.01 -11.10
CA LEU A 9 23.52 20.91 -11.13
C LEU A 9 23.06 19.48 -11.46
N ALA A 10 23.73 18.81 -12.40
CA ALA A 10 23.45 17.43 -12.74
C ALA A 10 23.73 16.49 -11.56
N LEU A 11 24.85 16.66 -10.85
CA LEU A 11 25.15 15.85 -9.66
C LEU A 11 24.11 16.03 -8.55
N LEU A 12 23.64 17.26 -8.32
CA LEU A 12 22.58 17.55 -7.35
C LEU A 12 21.25 16.91 -7.73
N LEU A 13 20.90 16.88 -9.01
CA LEU A 13 19.68 16.21 -9.49
C LEU A 13 19.77 14.68 -9.36
N LEU A 14 20.95 14.10 -9.60
CA LEU A 14 21.18 12.65 -9.42
C LEU A 14 21.16 12.25 -7.94
N SER A 15 21.75 13.04 -7.04
CA SER A 15 21.73 12.74 -5.60
C SER A 15 20.33 12.89 -5.00
N SER A 16 19.58 13.90 -5.44
CA SER A 16 18.20 14.13 -4.99
C SER A 16 17.26 13.02 -5.43
N SER A 17 17.40 12.55 -6.68
CA SER A 17 16.58 11.44 -7.19
C SER A 17 16.90 10.12 -6.49
N ALA A 18 18.18 9.82 -6.22
CA ALA A 18 18.57 8.64 -5.44
C ALA A 18 17.99 8.64 -4.01
N ALA A 19 17.95 9.81 -3.35
CA ALA A 19 17.35 9.95 -2.01
C ALA A 19 15.84 9.72 -2.02
N ILE A 20 15.14 10.17 -3.06
CA ILE A 20 13.68 9.96 -3.20
C ILE A 20 13.37 8.48 -3.47
N LEU A 21 14.14 7.78 -4.32
CA LEU A 21 13.94 6.35 -4.52
C LEU A 21 14.23 5.52 -3.25
N SER A 22 15.18 5.95 -2.41
CA SER A 22 15.45 5.31 -1.12
C SER A 22 14.31 5.46 -0.10
N SER A 23 13.38 6.39 -0.31
CA SER A 23 12.22 6.59 0.57
C SER A 23 11.03 5.68 0.23
N CYS A 24 11.10 4.96 -0.90
CA CYS A 24 10.12 3.92 -1.24
C CYS A 24 10.39 2.68 -0.37
N VAL A 25 9.91 2.70 0.87
CA VAL A 25 9.90 1.52 1.74
C VAL A 25 8.84 0.56 1.24
N MET A 26 9.26 -0.54 0.63
CA MET A 26 8.36 -1.67 0.39
C MET A 26 8.02 -2.24 1.77
N PRO A 27 6.74 -2.33 2.17
CA PRO A 27 6.39 -2.94 3.45
C PRO A 27 6.89 -4.38 3.50
N ASP A 28 7.42 -4.80 4.65
CA ASP A 28 7.87 -6.18 4.86
C ASP A 28 6.72 -7.17 4.59
N ASP A 29 7.01 -8.24 3.84
CA ASP A 29 6.05 -9.30 3.61
C ASP A 29 5.92 -10.15 4.87
N THR A 30 4.87 -9.87 5.66
CA THR A 30 4.58 -10.59 6.91
C THR A 30 3.87 -11.92 6.69
N SER A 31 3.60 -12.35 5.45
CA SER A 31 2.81 -13.56 5.15
C SER A 31 3.40 -14.85 5.74
N SER A 32 4.72 -14.90 5.94
CA SER A 32 5.42 -16.02 6.59
C SER A 32 5.12 -16.14 8.08
N THR A 33 4.86 -15.01 8.75
CA THR A 33 4.73 -14.91 10.21
C THR A 33 3.26 -14.79 10.63
N ALA A 34 2.49 -14.00 9.90
CA ALA A 34 1.06 -13.84 10.09
C ALA A 34 0.35 -14.40 8.87
N LYS A 35 -0.06 -15.67 8.97
CA LYS A 35 -0.93 -16.27 7.97
C LYS A 35 -2.28 -15.58 8.00
N GLU A 36 -2.90 -15.53 6.85
CA GLU A 36 -4.26 -15.05 6.75
C GLU A 36 -5.22 -15.91 7.59
N ASP A 37 -6.18 -15.25 8.22
CA ASP A 37 -7.30 -15.92 8.89
C ASP A 37 -8.14 -16.76 7.91
N ALA A 38 -8.54 -17.96 8.33
CA ALA A 38 -9.30 -18.89 7.50
C ALA A 38 -10.64 -18.30 7.03
N THR A 39 -11.26 -17.43 7.83
CA THR A 39 -12.52 -16.74 7.48
C THR A 39 -12.30 -15.76 6.35
N ALA A 40 -11.21 -14.98 6.39
CA ALA A 40 -10.85 -14.06 5.32
C ALA A 40 -10.53 -14.82 4.03
N ALA A 41 -9.82 -15.94 4.14
CA ALA A 41 -9.46 -16.77 2.99
C ALA A 41 -10.70 -17.37 2.30
N ALA A 42 -11.69 -17.83 3.10
CA ALA A 42 -12.96 -18.31 2.59
C ALA A 42 -13.79 -17.18 1.96
N ALA A 43 -13.92 -16.04 2.64
CA ALA A 43 -14.65 -14.89 2.14
C ALA A 43 -14.10 -14.40 0.80
N ARG A 44 -12.78 -14.39 0.60
CA ARG A 44 -12.18 -14.02 -0.69
C ARG A 44 -12.62 -14.90 -1.86
N LYS A 45 -12.87 -16.18 -1.63
CA LYS A 45 -13.36 -17.08 -2.67
C LYS A 45 -14.82 -16.79 -3.01
N GLU A 46 -15.65 -16.57 -1.99
CA GLU A 46 -17.07 -16.29 -2.14
C GLU A 46 -17.36 -14.90 -2.75
N MET A 47 -16.45 -13.93 -2.57
CA MET A 47 -16.60 -12.59 -3.15
C MET A 47 -16.39 -12.55 -4.68
N VAL A 48 -15.79 -13.59 -5.28
CA VAL A 48 -15.56 -13.62 -6.73
C VAL A 48 -16.87 -13.88 -7.46
N GLY A 49 -17.23 -13.00 -8.39
CA GLY A 49 -18.46 -13.11 -9.18
C GLY A 49 -19.67 -12.36 -8.60
N LEU A 50 -19.52 -11.73 -7.43
CA LEU A 50 -20.53 -10.80 -6.92
C LEU A 50 -20.69 -9.60 -7.85
N SER A 51 -21.94 -9.15 -8.03
CA SER A 51 -22.23 -7.96 -8.80
C SER A 51 -21.96 -6.68 -8.00
N GLU A 52 -21.89 -5.56 -8.72
CA GLU A 52 -21.82 -4.22 -8.13
C GLU A 52 -22.93 -3.96 -7.10
N ALA A 53 -24.15 -4.39 -7.41
CA ALA A 53 -25.30 -4.21 -6.54
C ALA A 53 -25.18 -5.07 -5.27
N ASP A 54 -24.71 -6.31 -5.40
CA ASP A 54 -24.52 -7.22 -4.26
C ASP A 54 -23.48 -6.67 -3.28
N ILE A 55 -22.35 -6.18 -3.82
CA ILE A 55 -21.30 -5.58 -3.02
C ILE A 55 -21.82 -4.32 -2.32
N ARG A 56 -22.59 -3.46 -3.00
CA ARG A 56 -23.15 -2.24 -2.39
C ARG A 56 -24.23 -2.53 -1.35
N MET A 57 -25.01 -3.59 -1.52
CA MET A 57 -25.99 -4.01 -0.53
C MET A 57 -25.32 -4.46 0.77
N CYS A 58 -24.20 -5.18 0.67
CA CYS A 58 -23.50 -5.75 1.82
C CYS A 58 -22.48 -4.80 2.47
N ALA A 59 -21.67 -4.11 1.67
CA ALA A 59 -20.58 -3.25 2.13
C ALA A 59 -20.92 -1.75 2.13
N GLY A 60 -22.04 -1.35 1.51
CA GLY A 60 -22.39 0.04 1.28
C GLY A 60 -21.66 0.64 0.08
N PHE A 61 -21.69 1.97 -0.03
CA PHE A 61 -20.94 2.67 -1.07
C PHE A 61 -19.45 2.75 -0.71
N PRO A 62 -18.56 2.58 -1.70
CA PRO A 62 -17.13 2.66 -1.46
C PRO A 62 -16.71 4.09 -1.11
N THR A 63 -15.60 4.22 -0.39
CA THR A 63 -15.06 5.52 0.02
C THR A 63 -14.51 6.30 -1.17
N ALA A 64 -13.97 5.58 -2.15
CA ALA A 64 -13.53 6.11 -3.43
C ALA A 64 -13.66 5.02 -4.49
N THR A 65 -13.55 5.39 -5.76
CA THR A 65 -13.48 4.46 -6.89
C THR A 65 -12.32 4.88 -7.78
N ALA A 66 -11.44 3.94 -8.13
CA ALA A 66 -10.32 4.17 -9.03
C ALA A 66 -10.49 3.32 -10.29
N ASP A 67 -10.54 3.96 -11.45
CA ASP A 67 -10.58 3.28 -12.74
C ASP A 67 -9.15 2.87 -13.15
N VAL A 68 -8.94 1.58 -13.40
CA VAL A 68 -7.66 1.01 -13.88
C VAL A 68 -7.74 0.55 -15.33
N GLY A 69 -8.69 1.11 -16.10
CA GLY A 69 -8.83 0.91 -17.52
C GLY A 69 -9.28 -0.52 -17.86
N LYS A 70 -8.49 -1.24 -18.67
CA LYS A 70 -8.83 -2.61 -19.10
C LYS A 70 -8.91 -3.60 -17.93
N SER A 71 -8.30 -3.27 -16.79
CA SER A 71 -8.31 -4.12 -15.59
C SER A 71 -9.55 -3.90 -14.71
N GLY A 72 -10.44 -2.98 -15.07
CA GLY A 72 -11.69 -2.70 -14.37
C GLY A 72 -11.60 -1.52 -13.40
N GLN A 73 -12.41 -1.55 -12.35
CA GLN A 73 -12.50 -0.50 -11.34
C GLN A 73 -12.20 -1.05 -9.95
N ILE A 74 -11.45 -0.30 -9.15
CA ILE A 74 -11.06 -0.65 -7.77
C ILE A 74 -11.91 0.16 -6.80
N TRP A 75 -12.50 -0.51 -5.81
CA TRP A 75 -13.39 0.09 -4.81
C TRP A 75 -12.79 -0.02 -3.40
N PRO A 76 -12.04 1.00 -2.95
CA PRO A 76 -11.57 1.07 -1.57
C PRO A 76 -12.71 1.32 -0.58
N TYR A 77 -12.70 0.53 0.50
CA TYR A 77 -13.51 0.72 1.69
C TYR A 77 -12.60 1.10 2.86
N GLN A 78 -12.45 2.40 3.12
CA GLN A 78 -11.63 2.86 4.22
C GLN A 78 -12.51 3.00 5.47
N ARG A 79 -12.16 2.26 6.52
CA ARG A 79 -12.77 2.47 7.84
C ARG A 79 -11.81 3.25 8.72
N VAL A 80 -12.24 4.42 9.17
CA VAL A 80 -11.56 5.15 10.24
C VAL A 80 -11.88 4.43 11.55
N VAL A 81 -11.09 3.42 11.87
CA VAL A 81 -11.15 2.78 13.20
C VAL A 81 -10.49 3.72 14.19
N GLN A 82 -11.29 4.39 15.02
CA GLN A 82 -10.80 5.10 16.20
C GLN A 82 -10.14 4.06 17.10
N ARG A 83 -8.82 3.95 17.01
CA ARG A 83 -8.03 2.92 17.71
C ARG A 83 -7.92 3.17 19.21
N GLY A 84 -8.85 3.94 19.80
CA GLY A 84 -8.89 4.32 21.22
C GLY A 84 -7.50 4.53 21.83
N ASN A 85 -7.27 3.84 22.95
CA ASN A 85 -6.01 3.68 23.68
C ASN A 85 -5.25 2.38 23.30
N LEU A 86 -5.58 1.75 22.17
CA LEU A 86 -4.93 0.55 21.68
C LEU A 86 -3.68 0.93 20.85
N ASN A 87 -2.55 1.11 21.54
CA ASN A 87 -1.25 1.30 20.90
C ASN A 87 -0.74 -0.04 20.37
N ILE A 88 -1.05 -0.36 19.11
CA ILE A 88 -0.38 -1.47 18.40
C ILE A 88 0.97 -0.95 17.95
N VAL A 89 1.98 -1.11 18.80
CA VAL A 89 3.39 -1.04 18.38
C VAL A 89 3.59 -2.25 17.47
N VAL A 90 3.61 -2.03 16.16
CA VAL A 90 4.18 -3.03 15.24
C VAL A 90 5.65 -3.13 15.64
N PRO A 91 6.12 -4.26 16.20
CA PRO A 91 7.52 -4.39 16.52
C PRO A 91 8.27 -4.33 15.20
N THR A 92 9.04 -3.27 14.99
CA THR A 92 10.05 -3.26 13.93
C THR A 92 11.09 -4.27 14.35
N VAL A 93 10.96 -5.51 13.87
CA VAL A 93 12.03 -6.50 13.96
C VAL A 93 13.09 -6.06 12.95
N ALA A 94 13.96 -5.14 13.38
CA ALA A 94 15.17 -4.83 12.65
C ALA A 94 16.12 -6.02 12.82
N ILE A 95 16.03 -6.99 11.91
CA ILE A 95 17.08 -7.99 11.76
C ILE A 95 18.26 -7.25 11.11
N GLY A 96 19.21 -6.82 11.95
CA GLY A 96 20.46 -6.24 11.48
C GLY A 96 21.28 -7.23 10.65
N PRO A 97 22.23 -6.74 9.84
CA PRO A 97 23.03 -7.60 8.98
C PRO A 97 23.82 -8.61 9.83
N VAL A 98 23.82 -9.88 9.39
CA VAL A 98 24.80 -10.87 9.84
C VAL A 98 26.19 -10.53 9.29
#